data_AF-A0A1A8QUT5-F1
#
_entry.id   AF-A0A1A8QUT5-F1
#
_cell.length_a   1.000
_cell.length_b   1.000
_cell.length_c   1.000
_cell.angle_alpha   90.00
_cell.angle_beta   90.00
_cell.angle_gamma   90.00
#
_symmetry.space_group_name_H-M   'P 1'
#
loop_
_entity.id
_entity.type
_entity.pdbx_description
1 polymer ?
#
loop_
_entity_poly.entity_id
_entity_poly.type
_entity_poly.pdbx_seq_one_letter_code
_entity_poly.pdbx_strand_id
1 'polypeptide(L)'
;RFIYRGKEYEWLEDFTQKLLSQFPNAVRMTSTAPPGDNICNSPGQYIQSFTVKPVLEVPPQFKDKGVPEQILNYYRTNEVDQFQYSRPFRKGEKDPDNEFATMWIERTTYVCAYHFPGILKWFEVKSVSVEEISPLENAIETMEKTNEKLSNLVQQQAYDRSLSVNPLSMMLNGIVDPAVMGGFSNYEKAFFTDTYIQDHPGDHERIEALKHLIALQIPLLEEGIRIHGEKATEQLKPLHNHLVTCFQDLREKVEALYGVITLPCSLTEKKKSRVGSVVMPYILSSTLRRMSTASTLSSASSGLSSGSASSDGHSLDDRRASVLSRSEDDNRIDRKNRKEWSVSKSQVLLERLSDTEENSPDKPQRPKSLQLGDRRLTLSLFHGVSSQHSLS
;
A
#
# COMPACT_ATOMS: atom_id res chain seq x y z
N ARG A 1 24.96 -0.46 6.40
CA ARG A 1 23.63 -0.94 5.94
C ARG A 1 23.45 -0.49 4.50
N PHE A 2 22.83 -1.29 3.63
CA PHE A 2 22.64 -0.95 2.22
C PHE A 2 21.18 -1.20 1.82
N ILE A 3 20.63 -0.35 0.94
CA ILE A 3 19.39 -0.62 0.23
C ILE A 3 19.74 -1.15 -1.15
N TYR A 4 19.07 -2.22 -1.58
CA TYR A 4 19.27 -2.84 -2.88
C TYR A 4 17.97 -2.77 -3.69
N ARG A 5 18.04 -2.24 -4.92
CA ARG A 5 16.95 -2.26 -5.89
C ARG A 5 16.92 -3.62 -6.59
N GLY A 6 15.89 -4.41 -6.26
CA GLY A 6 15.60 -5.69 -6.91
C GLY A 6 15.50 -5.58 -8.42
N LYS A 7 15.82 -6.68 -9.11
CA LYS A 7 15.47 -6.83 -10.54
C LYS A 7 13.95 -6.95 -10.69
N GLU A 8 13.48 -6.84 -11.92
CA GLU A 8 12.08 -7.07 -12.25
C GLU A 8 11.62 -8.44 -11.72
N TYR A 9 10.53 -8.42 -10.96
CA TYR A 9 9.92 -9.60 -10.33
C TYR A 9 10.86 -10.43 -9.45
N GLU A 10 11.94 -9.84 -8.92
CA GLU A 10 12.85 -10.52 -8.00
C GLU A 10 12.26 -10.56 -6.58
N TRP A 11 12.12 -11.78 -6.03
CA TRP A 11 11.66 -11.99 -4.67
C TRP A 11 12.81 -11.88 -3.65
N LEU A 12 12.47 -11.59 -2.40
CA LEU A 12 13.46 -11.44 -1.32
C LEU A 12 14.23 -12.74 -1.08
N GLU A 13 13.56 -13.89 -1.20
CA GLU A 13 14.14 -15.22 -1.01
C GLU A 13 15.23 -15.48 -2.05
N ASP A 14 14.93 -15.20 -3.32
CA ASP A 14 15.87 -15.35 -4.44
C ASP A 14 17.08 -14.43 -4.25
N PHE A 15 16.84 -13.17 -3.88
CA PHE A 15 17.89 -12.21 -3.57
C PHE A 15 18.77 -12.69 -2.42
N THR A 16 18.15 -13.13 -1.32
CA THR A 16 18.85 -13.55 -0.11
C THR A 16 19.69 -14.79 -0.39
N GLN A 17 19.19 -15.75 -1.16
CA GLN A 17 19.94 -16.94 -1.55
C GLN A 17 21.15 -16.58 -2.42
N LYS A 18 21.00 -15.68 -3.39
CA LYS A 18 22.12 -15.18 -4.21
C LYS A 18 23.14 -14.42 -3.37
N LEU A 19 22.70 -13.65 -2.38
CA LEU A 19 23.59 -12.92 -1.49
C LEU A 19 24.40 -13.88 -0.61
N LEU A 20 23.75 -14.89 -0.02
CA LEU A 20 24.42 -15.89 0.81
C LEU A 20 25.42 -16.75 0.01
N SER A 21 25.19 -16.98 -1.29
CA SER A 21 26.18 -17.71 -2.12
C SER A 21 27.48 -16.91 -2.34
N GLN A 22 27.43 -15.58 -2.25
CA GLN A 22 28.64 -14.73 -2.28
C GLN A 22 29.37 -14.69 -0.93
N PHE A 23 28.67 -15.03 0.16
CA PHE A 23 29.23 -15.05 1.52
C PHE A 23 28.97 -16.40 2.20
N PRO A 24 29.71 -17.47 1.84
CA PRO A 24 29.42 -18.84 2.31
C PRO A 24 29.48 -19.02 3.84
N ASN A 25 30.25 -18.17 4.53
CA ASN A 25 30.38 -18.22 5.99
C ASN A 25 29.33 -17.37 6.72
N ALA A 26 28.47 -16.66 6.00
CA ALA A 26 27.47 -15.79 6.59
C ALA A 26 26.23 -16.56 7.04
N VAL A 27 25.79 -16.29 8.27
CA VAL A 27 24.55 -16.83 8.82
C VAL A 27 23.40 -15.87 8.52
N ARG A 28 22.34 -16.39 7.89
CA ARG A 28 21.10 -15.64 7.67
C ARG A 28 20.42 -15.33 9.00
N MET A 29 20.15 -14.06 9.26
CA MET A 29 19.33 -13.63 10.38
C MET A 29 17.84 -13.83 10.07
N THR A 30 17.07 -14.25 11.07
CA THR A 30 15.62 -14.46 10.95
C THR A 30 14.81 -13.28 11.48
N SER A 31 15.35 -12.54 12.44
CA SER A 31 14.73 -11.32 12.96
C SER A 31 15.02 -10.14 12.05
N THR A 32 14.06 -9.23 11.93
CA THR A 32 14.22 -7.92 11.29
C THR A 32 14.47 -6.79 12.29
N ALA A 33 14.44 -7.08 13.59
CA ALA A 33 14.84 -6.12 14.62
C ALA A 33 16.35 -5.82 14.50
N PRO A 34 16.81 -4.63 14.93
CA PRO A 34 18.23 -4.31 14.95
C PRO A 34 19.04 -5.42 15.66
N PRO A 35 20.17 -5.88 15.07
CA PRO A 35 21.04 -6.85 15.71
C PRO A 35 21.57 -6.28 17.03
N GLY A 36 21.57 -7.10 18.08
CA GLY A 36 22.17 -6.76 19.36
C GLY A 36 23.70 -6.71 19.29
N ASP A 37 24.33 -6.07 20.28
CA ASP A 37 25.79 -5.88 20.34
C ASP A 37 26.57 -7.19 20.31
N ASN A 38 25.99 -8.26 20.85
CA ASN A 38 26.56 -9.61 20.81
C ASN A 38 26.71 -10.15 19.39
N ILE A 39 25.85 -9.74 18.44
CA ILE A 39 25.96 -10.12 17.02
C ILE A 39 26.89 -9.13 16.32
N CYS A 40 26.69 -7.82 16.54
CA CYS A 40 27.46 -6.76 15.89
C CYS A 40 28.96 -6.83 16.18
N ASN A 41 29.35 -7.21 17.41
CA ASN A 41 30.74 -7.29 17.85
C ASN A 41 31.32 -8.71 17.77
N SER A 42 30.54 -9.69 17.28
CA SER A 42 31.02 -11.06 17.13
C SER A 42 31.98 -11.18 15.94
N PRO A 43 32.89 -12.18 15.94
CA PRO A 43 33.75 -12.46 14.78
C PRO A 43 33.01 -13.12 13.62
N GLY A 44 31.73 -13.49 13.80
CA GLY A 44 30.93 -14.17 12.79
C GLY A 44 30.38 -13.20 11.74
N GLN A 45 30.02 -13.75 10.58
CA GLN A 45 29.34 -13.00 9.53
C GLN A 45 27.84 -13.26 9.64
N TYR A 46 27.03 -12.20 9.73
CA TYR A 46 25.59 -12.29 9.82
C TYR A 46 24.95 -11.38 8.78
N ILE A 47 23.99 -11.92 8.02
CA ILE A 47 23.29 -11.17 6.98
C ILE A 47 21.81 -11.08 7.36
N GLN A 48 21.35 -9.85 7.53
CA GLN A 48 19.94 -9.50 7.71
C GLN A 48 19.41 -8.90 6.40
N SER A 49 18.37 -9.50 5.84
CA SER A 49 17.70 -9.02 4.63
C SER A 49 16.18 -9.01 4.82
N PHE A 50 15.55 -7.91 4.43
CA PHE A 50 14.09 -7.74 4.44
C PHE A 50 13.69 -6.66 3.43
N THR A 51 12.44 -6.71 2.97
CA THR A 51 11.89 -5.75 2.01
C THR A 51 11.52 -4.45 2.71
N VAL A 52 11.95 -3.34 2.14
CA VAL A 52 11.54 -1.98 2.55
C VAL A 52 10.62 -1.38 1.49
N LYS A 53 9.74 -0.46 1.89
CA LYS A 53 8.85 0.26 0.98
C LYS A 53 9.47 1.61 0.63
N PRO A 54 9.58 1.99 -0.65
CA PRO A 54 9.97 3.35 -1.01
C PRO A 54 8.95 4.37 -0.51
N VAL A 55 9.43 5.56 -0.15
CA VAL A 55 8.59 6.70 0.23
C VAL A 55 8.45 7.61 -1.00
N LEU A 56 7.21 7.93 -1.36
CA LEU A 56 6.93 8.86 -2.44
C LEU A 56 7.26 10.28 -1.98
N GLU A 57 8.27 10.89 -2.58
CA GLU A 57 8.44 12.34 -2.56
C GLU A 57 7.73 12.92 -3.78
N VAL A 58 6.66 13.70 -3.55
CA VAL A 58 5.90 14.31 -4.65
C VAL A 58 6.74 15.44 -5.25
N PRO A 59 7.12 15.36 -6.54
CA PRO A 59 7.88 16.42 -7.18
C PRO A 59 7.22 17.80 -6.98
N PRO A 60 7.99 18.86 -6.66
CA PRO A 60 7.41 20.18 -6.39
C PRO A 60 6.50 20.70 -7.51
N GLN A 61 6.84 20.37 -8.75
CA GLN A 61 6.07 20.72 -9.95
C GLN A 61 4.68 20.06 -10.04
N PHE A 62 4.41 19.02 -9.26
CA PHE A 62 3.13 18.30 -9.19
C PHE A 62 2.27 18.72 -8.00
N LYS A 63 2.84 19.48 -7.06
CA LYS A 63 2.11 19.96 -5.89
C LYS A 63 0.88 20.75 -6.32
N ASP A 64 -0.27 20.40 -5.73
CA ASP A 64 -1.58 21.01 -5.96
C ASP A 64 -2.09 20.95 -7.42
N LYS A 65 -1.52 20.06 -8.24
CA LYS A 65 -2.00 19.76 -9.59
C LYS A 65 -2.70 18.41 -9.63
N GLY A 66 -3.72 18.29 -10.49
CA GLY A 66 -4.32 17.01 -10.82
C GLY A 66 -3.38 16.17 -11.67
N VAL A 67 -2.56 15.34 -11.03
CA VAL A 67 -1.62 14.44 -11.72
C VAL A 67 -2.25 13.06 -11.89
N PRO A 68 -2.22 12.47 -13.09
CA PRO A 68 -2.64 11.08 -13.31
C PRO A 68 -1.92 10.10 -12.39
N GLU A 69 -2.65 9.08 -11.92
CA GLU A 69 -2.09 8.02 -11.09
C GLU A 69 -0.92 7.29 -11.74
N GLN A 70 -0.99 7.07 -13.06
CA GLN A 70 0.05 6.37 -13.81
C GLN A 70 1.40 7.07 -13.71
N ILE A 71 1.39 8.41 -13.68
CA ILE A 71 2.61 9.21 -13.50
C ILE A 71 3.11 9.06 -12.07
N LEU A 72 2.23 9.21 -11.07
CA LEU A 72 2.62 9.08 -9.66
C LEU A 72 3.13 7.67 -9.31
N ASN A 73 2.60 6.62 -9.96
CA ASN A 73 3.08 5.25 -9.79
C ASN A 73 4.56 5.08 -10.14
N TYR A 74 5.05 5.82 -11.14
CA TYR A 74 6.49 5.84 -11.46
C TYR A 74 7.29 6.37 -10.27
N TYR A 75 6.94 7.56 -9.77
CA TYR A 75 7.63 8.23 -8.66
C TYR A 75 7.48 7.53 -7.30
N ARG A 76 6.47 6.68 -7.13
CA ARG A 76 6.35 5.83 -5.92
C ARG A 76 7.50 4.85 -5.78
N THR A 77 8.13 4.46 -6.89
CA THR A 77 9.13 3.38 -6.92
C THR A 77 10.44 3.78 -7.61
N ASN A 78 10.48 4.97 -8.20
CA ASN A 78 11.63 5.55 -8.91
C ASN A 78 11.80 7.00 -8.48
N GLU A 79 13.01 7.51 -8.63
CA GLU A 79 13.44 8.80 -8.10
C GLU A 79 13.25 8.88 -6.58
N VAL A 80 13.55 7.78 -5.89
CA VAL A 80 13.41 7.64 -4.44
C VAL A 80 14.75 7.38 -3.78
N ASP A 81 15.02 8.04 -2.66
CA ASP A 81 16.18 7.81 -1.80
C ASP A 81 15.79 7.43 -0.36
N GLN A 82 14.51 7.59 0.00
CA GLN A 82 13.94 7.27 1.30
C GLN A 82 13.10 5.99 1.26
N PHE A 83 13.28 5.16 2.30
CA PHE A 83 12.63 3.86 2.41
C PHE A 83 12.13 3.62 3.83
N GLN A 84 10.98 2.98 3.97
CA GLN A 84 10.37 2.65 5.26
C GLN A 84 10.21 1.15 5.45
N TYR A 85 10.52 0.69 6.65
CA TYR A 85 10.17 -0.63 7.15
C TYR A 85 9.26 -0.48 8.36
N SER A 86 8.16 -1.23 8.41
CA SER A 86 7.19 -1.15 9.50
C SER A 86 7.05 -2.52 10.15
N ARG A 87 7.34 -2.60 11.45
CA ARG A 87 7.31 -3.82 12.25
C ARG A 87 6.21 -3.70 13.31
N PRO A 88 5.16 -4.53 13.25
CA PRO A 88 4.13 -4.52 14.29
C PRO A 88 4.65 -5.18 15.56
N PHE A 89 4.32 -4.59 16.70
CA PHE A 89 4.55 -5.11 18.04
C PHE A 89 3.39 -4.70 18.96
N ARG A 90 3.33 -5.27 20.16
CA ARG A 90 2.24 -5.00 21.11
C ARG A 90 2.78 -4.33 22.36
N LYS A 91 2.06 -3.33 22.85
CA LYS A 91 2.26 -2.72 24.17
C LYS A 91 0.96 -2.81 24.97
N GLY A 92 1.06 -3.04 26.28
CA GLY A 92 -0.09 -3.17 27.18
C GLY A 92 -0.66 -4.59 27.26
N GLU A 93 -1.76 -4.72 28.01
CA GLU A 93 -2.47 -5.99 28.18
C GLU A 93 -3.19 -6.39 26.91
N LYS A 94 -3.07 -7.67 26.54
CA LYS A 94 -3.67 -8.17 25.32
C LYS A 94 -5.19 -8.27 25.50
N ASP A 95 -5.92 -7.39 24.83
CA ASP A 95 -7.36 -7.53 24.63
C ASP A 95 -7.63 -8.70 23.64
N PRO A 96 -8.31 -9.78 24.08
CA PRO A 96 -8.68 -10.89 23.20
C PRO A 96 -9.70 -10.51 22.12
N ASP A 97 -10.54 -9.52 22.39
CA ASP A 97 -11.64 -9.11 21.51
C ASP A 97 -11.23 -8.00 20.54
N ASN A 98 -10.18 -7.24 20.87
CA ASN A 98 -9.69 -6.16 20.01
C ASN A 98 -8.15 -6.10 19.93
N GLU A 99 -7.58 -6.91 19.03
CA GLU A 99 -6.13 -6.92 18.83
C GLU A 99 -5.56 -5.60 18.27
N PHE A 100 -6.40 -4.73 17.73
CA PHE A 100 -6.00 -3.46 17.13
C PHE A 100 -5.71 -2.41 18.19
N ALA A 101 -6.36 -2.46 19.36
CA ALA A 101 -6.19 -1.48 20.43
C ALA A 101 -4.77 -1.43 21.00
N THR A 102 -4.02 -2.53 20.90
CA THR A 102 -2.65 -2.65 21.44
C THR A 102 -1.58 -2.81 20.37
N MET A 103 -1.92 -2.68 19.09
CA MET A 103 -1.01 -2.90 17.98
C MET A 103 -0.24 -1.62 17.63
N TRP A 104 0.99 -1.55 18.10
CA TRP A 104 1.94 -0.48 17.77
C TRP A 104 2.77 -0.86 16.55
N ILE A 105 3.20 0.14 15.79
CA ILE A 105 4.13 -0.06 14.67
C ILE A 105 5.43 0.65 14.99
N GLU A 106 6.53 -0.10 14.97
CA GLU A 106 7.87 0.49 14.92
C GLU A 106 8.20 0.72 13.44
N ARG A 107 8.30 1.99 13.04
CA ARG A 107 8.67 2.37 11.68
C ARG A 107 10.11 2.85 11.65
N THR A 108 10.94 2.16 10.89
CA THR A 108 12.30 2.59 10.59
C THR A 108 12.35 3.22 9.22
N THR A 109 12.87 4.43 9.14
CA THR A 109 13.09 5.17 7.90
C THR A 109 14.58 5.22 7.59
N TYR A 110 14.94 4.75 6.39
CA TYR A 110 16.29 4.72 5.86
C TYR A 110 16.41 5.77 4.76
N VAL A 111 17.47 6.58 4.79
CA VAL A 111 17.79 7.53 3.72
C VAL A 111 19.11 7.13 3.09
N CYS A 112 19.12 6.96 1.78
CA CYS A 112 20.29 6.61 0.99
C CYS A 112 21.06 7.85 0.54
N ALA A 113 22.32 7.66 0.16
CA ALA A 113 23.15 8.75 -0.36
C ALA A 113 22.71 9.26 -1.75
N TYR A 114 22.02 8.41 -2.51
CA TYR A 114 21.63 8.68 -3.89
C TYR A 114 20.24 8.08 -4.17
N HIS A 115 19.56 8.65 -5.15
CA HIS A 115 18.26 8.19 -5.62
C HIS A 115 18.37 6.90 -6.42
N PHE A 116 17.30 6.12 -6.39
CA PHE A 116 17.11 4.96 -7.26
C PHE A 116 16.15 5.31 -8.40
N PRO A 117 16.41 4.90 -9.65
CA PRO A 117 17.61 4.19 -10.11
C PRO A 117 18.83 5.11 -10.10
N GLY A 118 20.01 4.53 -9.88
CA GLY A 118 21.29 5.22 -10.00
C GLY A 118 22.33 4.35 -10.71
N ILE A 119 23.60 4.72 -10.62
CA ILE A 119 24.71 4.01 -11.28
C ILE A 119 24.79 2.55 -10.79
N LEU A 120 24.58 2.33 -9.50
CA LEU A 120 24.57 1.01 -8.86
C LEU A 120 23.15 0.60 -8.48
N LYS A 121 22.98 -0.71 -8.29
CA LYS A 121 21.73 -1.28 -7.75
C LYS A 121 21.64 -1.21 -6.25
N TRP A 122 22.67 -0.76 -5.55
CA TRP A 122 22.65 -0.58 -4.12
C TRP A 122 23.39 0.68 -3.69
N PHE A 123 22.87 1.30 -2.64
CA PHE A 123 23.48 2.46 -2.02
C PHE A 123 23.53 2.29 -0.51
N GLU A 124 24.57 2.87 0.09
CA GLU A 124 24.74 2.91 1.53
C GLU A 124 23.66 3.81 2.15
N VAL A 125 23.10 3.35 3.28
CA VAL A 125 22.21 4.15 4.11
C VAL A 125 23.01 5.18 4.89
N LYS A 126 22.70 6.47 4.70
CA LYS A 126 23.36 7.60 5.38
C LYS A 126 22.72 7.97 6.70
N SER A 127 21.40 7.89 6.78
CA SER A 127 20.69 8.13 8.04
C SER A 127 19.60 7.10 8.28
N VAL A 128 19.37 6.82 9.55
CA VAL A 128 18.31 5.93 10.04
C VAL A 128 17.56 6.68 11.12
N SER A 129 16.25 6.79 11.00
CA SER A 129 15.37 7.25 12.07
C SER A 129 14.38 6.14 12.41
N VAL A 130 14.01 6.06 13.68
CA VAL A 130 13.02 5.11 14.19
C VAL A 130 11.95 5.91 14.91
N GLU A 131 10.71 5.64 14.58
CA GLU A 131 9.53 6.21 15.23
C GLU A 131 8.57 5.10 15.62
N GLU A 132 7.81 5.33 16.68
CA GLU A 132 6.71 4.46 17.09
C GLU A 132 5.41 5.12 16.70
N ILE A 133 4.54 4.35 16.05
CA ILE A 133 3.23 4.79 15.61
C ILE A 133 2.20 4.12 16.50
N SER A 134 1.36 4.95 17.10
CA SER A 134 0.30 4.49 18.00
C SER A 134 -0.76 3.66 17.26
N PRO A 135 -1.53 2.82 17.98
CA PRO A 135 -2.64 2.08 17.42
C PRO A 135 -3.66 2.97 16.68
N LEU A 136 -3.97 4.16 17.22
CA LEU A 136 -4.87 5.12 16.62
C LEU A 136 -4.29 5.72 15.32
N GLU A 137 -3.04 6.15 15.33
CA GLU A 137 -2.36 6.66 14.12
C GLU A 137 -2.26 5.59 13.03
N ASN A 138 -2.00 4.35 13.42
CA ASN A 138 -2.00 3.21 12.49
C ASN A 138 -3.40 2.96 11.89
N ALA A 139 -4.47 3.10 12.68
CA ALA A 139 -5.85 3.00 12.19
C ALA A 139 -6.17 4.11 11.17
N ILE A 140 -5.76 5.35 11.46
CA ILE A 140 -5.89 6.50 10.56
C ILE A 140 -5.15 6.25 9.24
N GLU A 141 -3.87 5.87 9.29
CA GLU A 141 -3.12 5.55 8.08
C GLU A 141 -3.72 4.39 7.28
N THR A 142 -4.29 3.39 7.96
CA THR A 142 -4.94 2.24 7.33
C THR A 142 -6.21 2.67 6.61
N MET A 143 -7.02 3.51 7.23
CA MET A 143 -8.25 4.04 6.63
C MET A 143 -7.92 4.96 5.44
N GLU A 144 -6.94 5.86 5.57
CA GLU A 144 -6.47 6.72 4.47
C GLU A 144 -6.04 5.91 3.25
N LYS A 145 -5.15 4.93 3.45
CA LYS A 145 -4.64 4.08 2.35
C LYS A 145 -5.76 3.26 1.71
N THR A 146 -6.73 2.82 2.50
CA THR A 146 -7.90 2.07 2.00
C THR A 146 -8.78 2.97 1.14
N ASN A 147 -9.07 4.19 1.59
CA ASN A 147 -9.85 5.18 0.86
C ASN A 147 -9.13 5.66 -0.42
N GLU A 148 -7.83 5.93 -0.35
CA GLU A 148 -6.99 6.25 -1.51
C GLU A 148 -7.06 5.12 -2.54
N LYS A 149 -6.82 3.88 -2.11
CA LYS A 149 -6.88 2.71 -3.01
C LYS A 149 -8.27 2.50 -3.63
N LEU A 150 -9.33 2.65 -2.85
CA LEU A 150 -10.71 2.56 -3.35
C LEU A 150 -10.95 3.64 -4.41
N SER A 151 -10.65 4.90 -4.08
CA SER A 151 -10.82 6.03 -5.01
C SER A 151 -10.10 5.79 -6.34
N ASN A 152 -8.85 5.32 -6.27
CA ASN A 152 -8.05 5.03 -7.46
C ASN A 152 -8.66 3.93 -8.32
N LEU A 153 -9.10 2.82 -7.71
CA LEU A 153 -9.78 1.74 -8.43
C LEU A 153 -11.08 2.23 -9.09
N VAL A 154 -11.87 3.02 -8.38
CA VAL A 154 -13.12 3.61 -8.90
C VAL A 154 -12.83 4.49 -10.11
N GLN A 155 -11.86 5.40 -10.00
CA GLN A 155 -11.46 6.27 -11.11
C GLN A 155 -10.91 5.49 -12.31
N GLN A 156 -10.08 4.47 -12.07
CA GLN A 156 -9.51 3.64 -13.11
C GLN A 156 -10.61 2.91 -13.91
N GLN A 157 -11.61 2.36 -13.21
CA GLN A 157 -12.75 1.66 -13.83
C GLN A 157 -13.68 2.63 -14.57
N ALA A 158 -13.84 3.85 -14.08
CA ALA A 158 -14.61 4.90 -14.73
C ALA A 158 -13.96 5.39 -16.04
N TYR A 159 -12.63 5.42 -16.07
CA TYR A 159 -11.84 5.86 -17.22
C TYR A 159 -11.76 4.78 -18.30
N ASP A 160 -11.37 3.57 -17.92
CA ASP A 160 -11.21 2.45 -18.85
C ASP A 160 -12.22 1.33 -18.57
N ARG A 161 -13.30 1.35 -19.37
CA ARG A 161 -14.38 0.36 -19.29
C ARG A 161 -13.94 -1.06 -19.70
N SER A 162 -12.81 -1.21 -20.40
CA SER A 162 -12.32 -2.53 -20.85
C SER A 162 -11.66 -3.33 -19.74
N LEU A 163 -11.23 -2.68 -18.65
CA LEU A 163 -10.59 -3.35 -17.52
C LEU A 163 -11.54 -4.33 -16.83
N SER A 164 -10.99 -5.41 -16.29
CA SER A 164 -11.74 -6.35 -15.45
C SER A 164 -12.30 -5.63 -14.21
N VAL A 165 -13.57 -5.88 -13.89
CA VAL A 165 -14.22 -5.32 -12.69
C VAL A 165 -13.80 -6.04 -11.40
N ASN A 166 -13.20 -7.24 -11.51
CA ASN A 166 -12.90 -8.12 -10.36
C ASN A 166 -12.07 -7.47 -9.25
N PRO A 167 -11.02 -6.65 -9.53
CA PRO A 167 -10.28 -5.95 -8.48
C PRO A 167 -11.16 -4.97 -7.69
N LEU A 168 -12.11 -4.31 -8.36
CA LEU A 168 -13.08 -3.43 -7.71
C LEU A 168 -14.09 -4.26 -6.90
N SER A 169 -14.60 -5.37 -7.44
CA SER A 169 -15.50 -6.28 -6.72
C SER A 169 -14.89 -6.75 -5.39
N MET A 170 -13.62 -7.18 -5.42
CA MET A 170 -12.90 -7.64 -4.23
C MET A 170 -12.68 -6.51 -3.22
N MET A 171 -12.34 -5.30 -3.69
CA MET A 171 -12.15 -4.14 -2.81
C MET A 171 -13.46 -3.72 -2.13
N LEU A 172 -14.56 -3.61 -2.90
CA LEU A 172 -15.87 -3.24 -2.39
C LEU A 172 -16.34 -4.26 -1.35
N ASN A 173 -16.30 -5.56 -1.68
CA ASN A 173 -16.73 -6.61 -0.77
C ASN A 173 -15.93 -6.60 0.55
N GLY A 174 -14.61 -6.45 0.46
CA GLY A 174 -13.74 -6.41 1.65
C GLY A 174 -13.98 -5.21 2.57
N ILE A 175 -14.63 -4.14 2.07
CA ILE A 175 -15.00 -2.98 2.87
C ILE A 175 -16.44 -3.10 3.40
N VAL A 176 -17.41 -3.44 2.53
CA VAL A 176 -18.84 -3.44 2.91
C VAL A 176 -19.23 -4.65 3.75
N ASP A 177 -18.52 -5.76 3.60
CA ASP A 177 -18.76 -7.00 4.34
C ASP A 177 -17.43 -7.60 4.87
N PRO A 178 -16.82 -6.96 5.90
CA PRO A 178 -15.49 -7.32 6.39
C PRO A 178 -15.55 -8.52 7.37
N ALA A 179 -16.15 -9.64 6.95
CA ALA A 179 -16.45 -10.80 7.80
C ALA A 179 -15.24 -11.43 8.54
N VAL A 180 -14.02 -11.23 8.05
CA VAL A 180 -12.80 -11.80 8.65
C VAL A 180 -12.11 -10.82 9.60
N MET A 181 -12.01 -9.56 9.21
CA MET A 181 -11.18 -8.56 9.90
C MET A 181 -11.99 -7.55 10.72
N GLY A 182 -13.33 -7.64 10.73
CA GLY A 182 -14.23 -6.81 11.55
C GLY A 182 -14.41 -5.35 11.11
N GLY A 183 -13.65 -4.89 10.12
CA GLY A 183 -13.77 -3.54 9.54
C GLY A 183 -13.48 -2.42 10.53
N PHE A 184 -14.06 -1.25 10.30
CA PHE A 184 -13.86 -0.09 11.19
C PHE A 184 -14.53 -0.25 12.55
N SER A 185 -15.44 -1.22 12.73
CA SER A 185 -16.07 -1.49 14.03
C SER A 185 -15.05 -1.82 15.12
N ASN A 186 -13.88 -2.36 14.74
CA ASN A 186 -12.76 -2.56 15.67
C ASN A 186 -12.14 -1.23 16.15
N TYR A 187 -12.12 -0.20 15.30
CA TYR A 187 -11.68 1.13 15.68
C TYR A 187 -12.68 1.80 16.62
N GLU A 188 -13.98 1.62 16.38
CA GLU A 188 -15.05 2.12 17.26
C GLU A 188 -14.87 1.58 18.68
N LYS A 189 -14.72 0.26 18.80
CA LYS A 189 -14.53 -0.43 20.09
C LYS A 189 -13.21 -0.07 20.78
N ALA A 190 -12.17 0.28 20.02
CA ALA A 190 -10.85 0.61 20.57
C ALA A 190 -10.74 2.07 21.02
N PHE A 191 -11.20 3.00 20.19
CA PHE A 191 -10.81 4.41 20.29
C PHE A 191 -11.99 5.36 20.48
N PHE A 192 -13.23 4.92 20.24
CA PHE A 192 -14.40 5.80 20.34
C PHE A 192 -15.20 5.59 21.64
N THR A 193 -14.60 4.91 22.62
CA THR A 193 -15.20 4.74 23.94
C THR A 193 -14.96 5.98 24.80
N ASP A 194 -15.93 6.32 25.66
CA ASP A 194 -15.80 7.44 26.58
C ASP A 194 -14.58 7.30 27.50
N THR A 195 -14.24 6.07 27.89
CA THR A 195 -13.05 5.76 28.68
C THR A 195 -11.77 6.14 27.95
N TYR A 196 -11.61 5.69 26.70
CA TYR A 196 -10.42 6.00 25.91
C TYR A 196 -10.26 7.51 25.69
N ILE A 197 -11.36 8.21 25.37
CA ILE A 197 -11.37 9.66 25.13
C ILE A 197 -10.97 10.44 26.40
N GLN A 198 -11.44 10.00 27.57
CA GLN A 198 -11.09 10.63 28.85
C GLN A 198 -9.62 10.38 29.23
N ASP A 199 -9.12 9.17 28.97
CA ASP A 199 -7.74 8.77 29.27
C ASP A 199 -6.72 9.41 28.30
N HIS A 200 -7.14 9.76 27.08
CA HIS A 200 -6.28 10.29 26.00
C HIS A 200 -6.81 11.62 25.44
N PRO A 201 -6.89 12.70 26.24
CA PRO A 201 -7.45 13.98 25.78
C PRO A 201 -6.68 14.60 24.61
N GLY A 202 -5.38 14.30 24.47
CA GLY A 202 -4.54 14.76 23.37
C GLY A 202 -4.83 14.10 22.01
N ASP A 203 -5.65 13.04 21.98
CA ASP A 203 -5.98 12.31 20.76
C ASP A 203 -7.31 12.73 20.14
N HIS A 204 -8.01 13.72 20.72
CA HIS A 204 -9.31 14.19 20.25
C HIS A 204 -9.30 14.52 18.74
N GLU A 205 -8.33 15.29 18.26
CA GLU A 205 -8.24 15.64 16.83
C GLU A 205 -8.01 14.42 15.92
N ARG A 206 -7.23 13.43 16.39
CA ARG A 206 -6.97 12.18 15.67
C ARG A 206 -8.21 11.31 15.59
N ILE A 207 -8.97 11.23 16.69
CA ILE A 207 -10.25 10.51 16.75
C ILE A 207 -11.24 11.11 15.77
N GLU A 208 -11.38 12.44 15.74
CA GLU A 208 -12.27 13.12 14.79
C GLU A 208 -11.79 12.95 13.34
N ALA A 209 -10.49 12.98 13.09
CA ALA A 209 -9.95 12.67 11.77
C ALA A 209 -10.28 11.24 11.32
N LEU A 210 -10.22 10.25 12.22
CA LEU A 210 -10.60 8.86 11.90
C LEU A 210 -12.09 8.73 11.60
N LYS A 211 -12.97 9.35 12.40
CA LYS A 211 -14.42 9.40 12.14
C LYS A 211 -14.72 10.01 10.78
N HIS A 212 -14.07 11.14 10.45
CA HIS A 212 -14.22 11.78 9.16
C HIS A 212 -13.79 10.87 8.01
N LEU A 213 -12.68 10.14 8.15
CA LEU A 213 -12.22 9.19 7.13
C LEU A 213 -13.20 8.02 6.93
N ILE A 214 -13.86 7.56 7.99
CA ILE A 214 -14.94 6.55 7.91
C ILE A 214 -16.12 7.12 7.12
N ALA A 215 -16.60 8.32 7.46
CA ALA A 215 -17.69 8.98 6.73
C ALA A 215 -17.33 9.26 5.25
N LEU A 216 -16.07 9.61 4.97
CA LEU A 216 -15.58 9.88 3.61
C LEU A 216 -15.55 8.63 2.73
N GLN A 217 -15.47 7.44 3.33
CA GLN A 217 -15.48 6.18 2.60
C GLN A 217 -16.85 5.90 1.94
N ILE A 218 -17.95 6.40 2.51
CA ILE A 218 -19.31 6.19 2.02
C ILE A 218 -19.53 6.69 0.58
N PRO A 219 -19.27 7.97 0.24
CA PRO A 219 -19.45 8.42 -1.14
C PRO A 219 -18.47 7.76 -2.12
N LEU A 220 -17.29 7.29 -1.67
CA LEU A 220 -16.38 6.51 -2.50
C LEU A 220 -16.94 5.12 -2.83
N LEU A 221 -17.54 4.46 -1.83
CA LEU A 221 -18.23 3.19 -1.98
C LEU A 221 -19.45 3.32 -2.89
N GLU A 222 -20.25 4.37 -2.72
CA GLU A 222 -21.43 4.65 -3.54
C GLU A 222 -21.06 4.70 -5.03
N GLU A 223 -20.06 5.51 -5.38
CA GLU A 223 -19.59 5.62 -6.77
C GLU A 223 -18.97 4.32 -7.28
N GLY A 224 -18.23 3.60 -6.43
CA GLY A 224 -17.66 2.30 -6.79
C GLY A 224 -18.71 1.23 -7.06
N ILE A 225 -19.76 1.15 -6.23
CA ILE A 225 -20.88 0.22 -6.41
C ILE A 225 -21.67 0.57 -7.67
N ARG A 226 -21.89 1.87 -7.93
CA ARG A 226 -22.55 2.35 -9.15
C ARG A 226 -21.80 1.90 -10.40
N ILE A 227 -20.48 2.12 -10.47
CA ILE A 227 -19.63 1.68 -11.58
C ILE A 227 -19.58 0.15 -11.68
N HIS A 228 -19.52 -0.55 -10.55
CA HIS A 228 -19.57 -2.01 -10.53
C HIS A 228 -20.88 -2.53 -11.14
N GLY A 229 -22.02 -1.92 -10.82
CA GLY A 229 -23.33 -2.27 -11.37
C GLY A 229 -23.42 -2.11 -12.89
N GLU A 230 -22.81 -1.05 -13.45
CA GLU A 230 -22.73 -0.85 -14.91
C GLU A 230 -21.94 -1.95 -15.63
N LYS A 231 -20.97 -2.57 -14.95
CA LYS A 231 -20.04 -3.56 -15.52
C LYS A 231 -20.34 -5.00 -15.11
N ALA A 232 -21.28 -5.20 -14.19
CA ALA A 232 -21.60 -6.52 -13.66
C ALA A 232 -22.19 -7.40 -14.76
N THR A 233 -21.54 -8.52 -15.05
CA THR A 233 -22.10 -9.57 -15.91
C THR A 233 -23.25 -10.27 -15.20
N GLU A 234 -24.07 -11.03 -15.93
CA GLU A 234 -25.15 -11.84 -15.34
C GLU A 234 -24.66 -12.74 -14.19
N GLN A 235 -23.45 -13.28 -14.31
CA GLN A 235 -22.81 -14.11 -13.28
C GLN A 235 -22.45 -13.33 -12.01
N LEU A 236 -22.12 -12.03 -12.15
CA LEU A 236 -21.73 -11.17 -11.02
C LEU A 236 -22.93 -10.45 -10.39
N LYS A 237 -24.14 -10.52 -10.99
CA LYS A 237 -25.33 -9.87 -10.44
C LYS A 237 -25.66 -10.30 -8.99
N PRO A 238 -25.59 -11.59 -8.61
CA PRO A 238 -25.85 -11.98 -7.21
C PRO A 238 -24.88 -11.30 -6.24
N LEU A 239 -23.59 -11.24 -6.59
CA LEU A 239 -22.59 -10.53 -5.79
C LEU A 239 -22.89 -9.03 -5.74
N HIS A 240 -23.23 -8.42 -6.87
CA HIS A 240 -23.55 -6.99 -6.90
C HIS A 240 -24.76 -6.65 -6.01
N ASN A 241 -25.82 -7.45 -6.05
CA ASN A 241 -26.98 -7.26 -5.20
C ASN A 241 -26.63 -7.37 -3.71
N HIS A 242 -25.78 -8.33 -3.34
CA HIS A 242 -25.25 -8.44 -1.98
C HIS A 242 -24.50 -7.16 -1.56
N LEU A 243 -23.60 -6.66 -2.41
CA LEU A 243 -22.86 -5.42 -2.15
C LEU A 243 -23.80 -4.22 -1.92
N VAL A 244 -24.87 -4.11 -2.72
CA VAL A 244 -25.85 -3.02 -2.58
C VAL A 244 -26.57 -3.11 -1.24
N THR A 245 -27.03 -4.30 -0.84
CA THR A 245 -27.70 -4.49 0.46
C THR A 245 -26.77 -4.17 1.62
N CYS A 246 -25.57 -4.75 1.67
CA CYS A 246 -24.62 -4.47 2.74
C CYS A 246 -24.22 -2.99 2.81
N PHE A 247 -24.11 -2.33 1.65
CA PHE A 247 -23.81 -0.91 1.59
C PHE A 247 -24.94 -0.03 2.14
N GLN A 248 -26.21 -0.39 1.93
CA GLN A 248 -27.34 0.36 2.49
C GLN A 248 -27.27 0.37 4.03
N ASP A 249 -27.13 -0.81 4.64
CA ASP A 249 -27.01 -0.94 6.11
C ASP A 249 -25.78 -0.17 6.63
N LEU A 250 -24.64 -0.28 5.92
CA LEU A 250 -23.41 0.42 6.29
C LEU A 250 -23.55 1.93 6.21
N ARG A 251 -24.16 2.44 5.14
CA ARG A 251 -24.39 3.85 4.90
C ARG A 251 -25.29 4.45 5.98
N GLU A 252 -26.42 3.81 6.26
CA GLU A 252 -27.34 4.27 7.31
C GLU A 252 -26.64 4.37 8.68
N LYS A 253 -25.85 3.34 9.04
CA LYS A 253 -25.07 3.36 10.29
C LYS A 253 -24.07 4.52 10.31
N VAL A 254 -23.29 4.70 9.26
CA VAL A 254 -22.21 5.70 9.21
C VAL A 254 -22.75 7.11 9.15
N GLU A 255 -23.78 7.37 8.34
CA GLU A 255 -24.40 8.70 8.24
C GLU A 255 -25.07 9.10 9.56
N ALA A 256 -25.67 8.15 10.29
CA ALA A 256 -26.26 8.41 11.60
C ALA A 256 -25.22 8.74 12.68
N LEU A 257 -24.06 8.08 12.68
CA LEU A 257 -23.02 8.24 13.70
C LEU A 257 -22.04 9.38 13.41
N TYR A 258 -21.68 9.58 12.14
CA TYR A 258 -20.57 10.42 11.71
C TYR A 258 -20.98 11.52 10.72
N GLY A 259 -22.26 11.57 10.34
CA GLY A 259 -22.80 12.54 9.40
C GLY A 259 -22.56 12.20 7.93
N VAL A 260 -23.15 13.01 7.06
CA VAL A 260 -23.06 12.85 5.61
C VAL A 260 -21.91 13.67 5.06
N ILE A 261 -21.05 13.05 4.25
CA ILE A 261 -20.00 13.73 3.50
C ILE A 261 -20.30 13.64 2.01
N THR A 262 -20.27 14.79 1.33
CA THR A 262 -20.35 14.87 -0.13
C THR A 262 -18.97 15.14 -0.71
N LEU A 263 -18.53 14.32 -1.66
CA LEU A 263 -17.27 14.55 -2.37
C LEU A 263 -17.37 15.83 -3.23
N PRO A 264 -16.36 16.72 -3.21
CA PRO A 264 -16.32 17.88 -4.10
C PRO A 264 -16.39 17.45 -5.58
N CYS A 265 -17.17 18.17 -6.40
CA CYS A 265 -17.30 17.92 -7.84
C CYS A 265 -15.96 17.83 -8.59
N SER A 266 -14.90 18.48 -8.10
CA SER A 266 -13.56 18.42 -8.71
C SER A 266 -12.94 17.01 -8.76
N LEU A 267 -13.44 16.07 -7.95
CA LEU A 267 -12.97 14.68 -7.89
C LEU A 267 -13.83 13.73 -8.74
N THR A 268 -15.03 14.14 -9.09
CA THR A 268 -15.97 13.38 -9.93
C THR A 268 -15.99 13.88 -11.37
N GLU A 269 -15.60 15.14 -11.60
CA GLU A 269 -15.64 15.76 -12.93
C GLU A 269 -14.37 15.54 -13.75
N LYS A 270 -14.59 15.04 -14.96
CA LYS A 270 -13.63 14.97 -16.06
C LYS A 270 -13.22 16.38 -16.50
N LYS A 271 -12.18 16.97 -15.88
CA LYS A 271 -11.61 18.23 -16.38
C LYS A 271 -11.02 17.99 -17.78
N LYS A 272 -11.62 18.61 -18.80
CA LYS A 272 -11.04 18.70 -20.15
C LYS A 272 -9.79 19.57 -20.07
N SER A 273 -8.63 18.97 -20.30
CA SER A 273 -7.37 19.70 -20.48
C SER A 273 -7.48 20.61 -21.70
N ARG A 274 -6.68 21.69 -21.72
CA ARG A 274 -6.56 22.62 -22.86
C ARG A 274 -6.15 21.92 -24.17
N VAL A 275 -5.65 20.68 -24.10
CA VAL A 275 -5.25 19.83 -25.22
C VAL A 275 -6.32 18.76 -25.56
N GLY A 276 -7.54 18.87 -25.04
CA GLY A 276 -8.63 17.91 -25.30
C GLY A 276 -8.50 16.56 -24.56
N SER A 277 -7.39 16.34 -23.85
CA SER A 277 -7.22 15.16 -22.97
C SER A 277 -7.99 15.33 -21.67
N VAL A 278 -8.79 14.34 -21.29
CA VAL A 278 -9.45 14.31 -19.98
C VAL A 278 -8.44 13.79 -18.96
N VAL A 279 -8.03 14.63 -18.01
CA VAL A 279 -7.11 14.23 -16.93
C VAL A 279 -7.92 14.08 -15.65
N MET A 280 -7.96 12.85 -15.10
CA MET A 280 -8.54 12.60 -13.79
C MET A 280 -7.49 12.88 -12.71
N PRO A 281 -7.81 13.71 -11.69
CA PRO A 281 -6.87 14.01 -10.61
C PRO A 281 -6.76 12.83 -9.64
N TYR A 282 -5.54 12.35 -9.42
CA TYR A 282 -5.23 11.41 -8.36
C TYR A 282 -5.44 12.03 -6.98
N ILE A 283 -6.01 11.27 -6.04
CA ILE A 283 -6.19 11.70 -4.65
C ILE A 283 -5.11 11.05 -3.78
N LEU A 284 -4.11 11.83 -3.38
CA LEU A 284 -3.12 11.39 -2.40
C LEU A 284 -3.76 11.22 -1.02
N SER A 285 -3.25 10.26 -0.24
CA SER A 285 -3.55 10.17 1.21
C SER A 285 -3.34 11.51 1.94
N SER A 286 -2.34 12.30 1.53
CA SER A 286 -2.13 13.67 2.07
C SER A 286 -3.25 14.64 1.70
N THR A 287 -3.88 14.50 0.53
CA THR A 287 -5.07 15.27 0.16
C THR A 287 -6.26 14.87 1.02
N LEU A 288 -6.46 13.56 1.25
CA LEU A 288 -7.51 13.07 2.16
C LEU A 288 -7.33 13.60 3.58
N ARG A 289 -6.10 13.58 4.11
CA ARG A 289 -5.77 14.17 5.42
C ARG A 289 -6.16 15.64 5.53
N ARG A 290 -5.78 16.45 4.54
CA ARG A 290 -6.13 17.87 4.52
C ARG A 290 -7.63 18.09 4.49
N MET A 291 -8.38 17.22 3.79
CA MET A 291 -9.84 17.28 3.79
C MET A 291 -10.40 16.94 5.18
N SER A 292 -9.86 15.93 5.86
CA SER A 292 -10.25 15.62 7.24
C SER A 292 -10.02 16.79 8.21
N THR A 293 -8.86 17.45 8.13
CA THR A 293 -8.52 18.57 9.03
C THR A 293 -9.19 19.89 8.65
N ALA A 294 -9.49 20.11 7.37
CA ALA A 294 -10.23 21.31 6.95
C ALA A 294 -11.69 21.23 7.40
N SER A 295 -12.29 20.03 7.37
CA SER A 295 -13.66 19.78 7.77
C SER A 295 -13.93 20.14 9.24
N THR A 296 -12.98 19.82 10.13
CA THR A 296 -13.07 20.15 11.56
C THR A 296 -12.97 21.66 11.83
N LEU A 297 -12.23 22.40 11.00
CA LEU A 297 -12.10 23.87 11.09
C LEU A 297 -13.27 24.61 10.41
N SER A 298 -13.86 24.04 9.36
CA SER A 298 -15.00 24.65 8.66
C SER A 298 -16.30 24.63 9.46
N SER A 299 -16.37 23.90 10.58
CA SER A 299 -17.42 24.03 11.59
C SER A 299 -17.42 25.40 12.29
N ALA A 300 -16.34 26.18 12.16
CA ALA A 300 -16.15 27.44 12.89
C ALA A 300 -15.99 28.70 12.01
N SER A 301 -16.15 28.62 10.68
CA SER A 301 -16.05 29.83 9.83
C SER A 301 -16.85 29.76 8.54
N SER A 302 -18.16 30.03 8.63
CA SER A 302 -18.95 30.48 7.48
C SER A 302 -18.80 32.00 7.35
N GLY A 303 -17.90 32.44 6.45
CA GLY A 303 -17.72 33.88 6.21
C GLY A 303 -16.76 34.23 5.07
N LEU A 304 -17.33 34.37 3.88
CA LEU A 304 -16.91 35.25 2.77
C LEU A 304 -15.67 34.87 1.93
N SER A 305 -15.96 34.56 0.67
CA SER A 305 -15.02 34.58 -0.46
C SER A 305 -14.72 36.01 -0.91
N SER A 306 -13.44 36.35 -1.12
CA SER A 306 -12.95 37.10 -2.30
C SER A 306 -11.46 37.45 -2.16
N GLY A 307 -10.74 37.51 -3.29
CA GLY A 307 -9.53 38.32 -3.42
C GLY A 307 -8.21 37.57 -3.56
N SER A 308 -7.74 37.47 -4.80
CA SER A 308 -6.36 37.19 -5.20
C SER A 308 -5.35 38.19 -4.64
N ALA A 309 -4.21 37.72 -4.12
CA ALA A 309 -2.95 38.46 -4.16
C ALA A 309 -1.75 37.51 -4.00
N SER A 310 -0.87 37.55 -4.99
CA SER A 310 0.50 37.04 -4.99
C SER A 310 1.36 37.81 -3.98
N SER A 311 2.18 37.10 -3.20
CA SER A 311 3.41 37.67 -2.63
C SER A 311 4.42 36.56 -2.40
N ASP A 312 5.55 36.70 -3.09
CA ASP A 312 6.81 36.01 -2.82
C ASP A 312 7.29 36.25 -1.38
N GLY A 313 7.96 35.26 -0.82
CA GLY A 313 8.58 35.34 0.50
C GLY A 313 9.47 34.13 0.78
N HIS A 314 10.73 34.23 0.37
CA HIS A 314 11.81 33.34 0.80
C HIS A 314 12.01 33.44 2.33
N SER A 315 12.17 32.30 3.02
CA SER A 315 13.01 32.24 4.23
C SER A 315 13.59 30.85 4.44
N LEU A 316 14.87 30.87 4.82
CA LEU A 316 15.80 29.77 5.03
C LEU A 316 15.58 29.03 6.36
N ASP A 317 16.14 27.81 6.38
CA ASP A 317 16.61 26.98 7.51
C ASP A 317 16.41 27.51 8.94
N ASP A 318 15.94 26.62 9.84
CA ASP A 318 16.79 26.29 10.99
C ASP A 318 16.58 24.86 11.49
N ARG A 319 17.68 24.09 11.45
CA ARG A 319 17.82 22.78 12.05
C ARG A 319 18.28 22.99 13.49
N ARG A 320 17.54 22.45 14.47
CA ARG A 320 18.12 22.26 15.80
C ARG A 320 17.85 20.86 16.34
N ALA A 321 18.95 20.12 16.44
CA ALA A 321 19.09 18.85 17.12
C ALA A 321 18.87 19.02 18.63
N SER A 322 18.18 18.06 19.24
CA SER A 322 18.25 17.79 20.67
C SER A 322 18.54 16.31 20.89
N VAL A 323 19.74 16.09 21.43
CA VAL A 323 20.27 14.87 22.02
C VAL A 323 19.59 14.62 23.38
N LEU A 324 19.67 13.37 23.86
CA LEU A 324 19.41 12.81 25.22
C LEU A 324 18.27 11.79 25.20
N SER A 325 18.29 10.63 25.84
CA SER A 325 19.32 9.81 26.50
C SER A 325 18.69 8.43 26.74
N ARG A 326 19.50 7.39 26.67
CA ARG A 326 19.14 5.99 26.92
C ARG A 326 18.75 5.78 28.39
N SER A 327 17.71 4.99 28.64
CA SER A 327 17.64 4.13 29.84
C SER A 327 17.31 2.71 29.38
N GLU A 328 18.16 1.80 29.80
CA GLU A 328 18.07 0.36 29.60
C GLU A 328 17.14 -0.22 30.66
N ASP A 329 16.17 -1.04 30.27
CA ASP A 329 15.64 -2.06 31.17
C ASP A 329 15.34 -3.33 30.38
N ASP A 330 16.05 -4.36 30.80
CA ASP A 330 16.07 -5.74 30.35
C ASP A 330 14.76 -6.43 30.77
N ASN A 331 14.08 -7.11 29.85
CA ASN A 331 13.20 -8.22 30.24
C ASN A 331 13.10 -9.26 29.11
N ARG A 332 13.78 -10.36 29.41
CA ARG A 332 13.90 -11.62 28.68
C ARG A 332 12.66 -12.51 28.90
N ILE A 333 12.40 -13.38 27.92
CA ILE A 333 11.48 -14.57 27.92
C ILE A 333 10.06 -14.23 27.39
N ASP A 334 9.40 -14.93 26.44
CA ASP A 334 9.67 -16.19 25.75
C ASP A 334 9.19 -16.15 24.28
N ARG A 335 9.80 -17.02 23.47
CA ARG A 335 9.47 -17.33 22.09
C ARG A 335 8.32 -18.33 22.04
N LYS A 336 7.25 -18.02 21.29
CA LYS A 336 6.62 -18.99 20.36
C LYS A 336 5.54 -18.33 19.48
N ASN A 337 5.54 -18.76 18.22
CA ASN A 337 4.54 -18.51 17.17
C ASN A 337 4.41 -17.08 16.64
N ARG A 338 5.28 -16.74 15.68
CA ARG A 338 5.02 -15.68 14.69
C ARG A 338 4.96 -16.33 13.31
N LYS A 339 3.74 -16.69 12.88
CA LYS A 339 3.46 -17.03 11.48
C LYS A 339 3.26 -15.71 10.72
N GLU A 340 4.01 -15.56 9.65
CA GLU A 340 4.01 -14.40 8.76
C GLU A 340 2.64 -14.19 8.13
N TRP A 341 2.13 -12.96 8.23
CA TRP A 341 0.96 -12.51 7.49
C TRP A 341 1.41 -12.04 6.10
N SER A 342 1.40 -12.96 5.16
CA SER A 342 1.51 -12.65 3.73
C SER A 342 0.11 -12.42 3.19
N VAL A 343 -0.09 -11.24 2.62
CA VAL A 343 -1.32 -10.77 1.99
C VAL A 343 -1.80 -11.78 0.94
N SER A 344 -3.08 -12.15 1.07
CA SER A 344 -3.97 -12.96 0.25
C SER A 344 -3.45 -13.44 -1.12
N LYS A 345 -3.29 -14.76 -1.25
CA LYS A 345 -3.41 -15.47 -2.52
C LYS A 345 -4.87 -15.88 -2.72
N SER A 346 -5.46 -15.37 -3.79
CA SER A 346 -6.75 -15.81 -4.33
C SER A 346 -6.69 -17.30 -4.64
N GLN A 347 -7.64 -18.09 -4.12
CA GLN A 347 -7.83 -19.47 -4.53
C GLN A 347 -9.23 -19.62 -5.12
N VAL A 348 -9.24 -20.01 -6.39
CA VAL A 348 -10.40 -20.31 -7.22
C VAL A 348 -11.15 -21.49 -6.61
N LEU A 349 -12.44 -21.29 -6.35
CA LEU A 349 -13.40 -22.35 -6.02
C LEU A 349 -13.52 -23.31 -7.20
N LEU A 350 -13.09 -24.55 -7.01
CA LEU A 350 -13.55 -25.70 -7.78
C LEU A 350 -14.37 -26.55 -6.80
N GLU A 351 -15.68 -26.63 -7.03
CA GLU A 351 -16.61 -27.44 -6.25
C GLU A 351 -16.16 -28.91 -6.20
N ARG A 352 -16.06 -29.46 -4.99
CA ARG A 352 -16.07 -30.90 -4.74
C ARG A 352 -17.48 -31.30 -4.36
N LEU A 353 -18.15 -32.05 -5.23
CA LEU A 353 -19.31 -32.85 -4.87
C LEU A 353 -18.84 -34.21 -4.31
N SER A 354 -19.59 -34.69 -3.32
CA SER A 354 -19.35 -35.82 -2.43
C SER A 354 -19.39 -37.21 -3.08
N ASP A 355 -18.58 -38.11 -2.51
CA ASP A 355 -18.44 -39.53 -2.85
C ASP A 355 -19.72 -40.36 -2.61
N THR A 356 -20.07 -41.21 -3.59
CA THR A 356 -20.80 -42.46 -3.39
C THR A 356 -20.20 -43.52 -4.31
N GLU A 357 -19.83 -44.68 -3.74
CA GLU A 357 -19.20 -45.83 -4.40
C GLU A 357 -20.10 -46.51 -5.44
N GLU A 358 -19.56 -46.89 -6.60
CA GLU A 358 -19.62 -48.27 -7.12
C GLU A 358 -18.82 -48.46 -8.44
N ASN A 359 -18.01 -49.53 -8.45
CA ASN A 359 -17.52 -50.37 -9.55
C ASN A 359 -16.98 -49.80 -10.90
N SER A 360 -15.69 -50.09 -11.13
CA SER A 360 -14.97 -50.08 -12.42
C SER A 360 -15.38 -51.24 -13.36
N PRO A 361 -15.23 -51.15 -14.70
CA PRO A 361 -13.91 -51.35 -15.33
C PRO A 361 -13.61 -50.51 -16.61
N ASP A 362 -12.38 -50.69 -17.08
CA ASP A 362 -11.76 -50.33 -18.38
C ASP A 362 -11.01 -48.99 -18.57
N LYS A 363 -9.68 -49.14 -18.64
CA LYS A 363 -8.66 -48.15 -19.00
C LYS A 363 -8.59 -47.96 -20.52
N PRO A 364 -8.40 -46.72 -21.01
CA PRO A 364 -7.66 -46.48 -22.24
C PRO A 364 -6.24 -45.99 -21.95
N GLN A 365 -5.27 -46.57 -22.68
CA GLN A 365 -3.85 -46.27 -22.64
C GLN A 365 -3.52 -44.83 -23.07
N ARG A 366 -2.58 -44.22 -22.36
CA ARG A 366 -1.89 -42.96 -22.72
C ARG A 366 -0.91 -43.22 -23.88
N PRO A 367 -0.92 -42.44 -24.98
CA PRO A 367 0.09 -42.61 -26.02
C PRO A 367 1.45 -42.04 -25.58
N LYS A 368 2.49 -42.75 -25.98
CA LYS A 368 3.91 -42.52 -25.67
C LYS A 368 4.47 -41.29 -26.39
N SER A 369 5.45 -40.68 -25.74
CA SER A 369 6.30 -39.56 -26.16
C SER A 369 6.89 -39.68 -27.57
N LEU A 370 6.82 -38.59 -28.34
CA LEU A 370 7.67 -38.35 -29.51
C LEU A 370 8.78 -37.35 -29.12
N GLN A 371 10.02 -37.83 -29.13
CA GLN A 371 11.23 -37.00 -29.15
C GLN A 371 11.41 -36.44 -30.56
N LEU A 372 11.60 -35.13 -30.70
CA LEU A 372 12.14 -34.52 -31.92
C LEU A 372 13.43 -33.80 -31.56
N GLY A 373 14.52 -34.29 -32.16
CA GLY A 373 15.88 -33.89 -31.89
C GLY A 373 16.33 -32.59 -32.56
N ASP A 374 17.47 -32.13 -32.04
CA ASP A 374 18.26 -31.00 -32.50
C ASP A 374 18.50 -30.99 -34.02
N ARG A 375 18.22 -29.84 -34.62
CA ARG A 375 18.84 -29.43 -35.89
C ARG A 375 19.30 -27.97 -35.82
N ARG A 376 20.58 -27.81 -35.51
CA ARG A 376 21.40 -26.65 -35.89
C ARG A 376 21.32 -26.46 -37.40
N LEU A 377 20.95 -25.27 -37.86
CA LEU A 377 21.24 -24.79 -39.21
C LEU A 377 22.05 -23.51 -39.13
N THR A 378 23.29 -23.63 -39.59
CA THR A 378 24.26 -22.59 -39.90
C THR A 378 23.80 -21.78 -41.11
N LEU A 379 23.76 -20.45 -40.99
CA LEU A 379 23.65 -19.55 -42.15
C LEU A 379 25.02 -18.95 -42.46
N SER A 380 25.53 -19.34 -43.62
CA SER A 380 26.78 -18.91 -44.22
C SER A 380 26.65 -17.56 -44.93
N LEU A 381 27.73 -16.78 -44.78
CA LEU A 381 28.14 -15.60 -45.53
C LEU A 381 27.82 -15.66 -47.04
N PHE A 382 27.24 -14.57 -47.57
CA PHE A 382 27.46 -14.13 -48.94
C PHE A 382 27.77 -12.63 -48.99
N HIS A 383 28.88 -12.34 -49.67
CA HIS A 383 29.49 -11.04 -49.91
C HIS A 383 28.59 -10.13 -50.75
N GLY A 384 28.48 -8.87 -50.34
CA GLY A 384 27.95 -7.76 -51.14
C GLY A 384 29.07 -6.79 -51.53
N VAL A 385 29.18 -6.55 -52.82
CA VAL A 385 30.25 -5.85 -53.56
C VAL A 385 30.42 -4.39 -53.14
N SER A 386 31.67 -3.97 -52.94
CA SER A 386 32.09 -2.57 -52.79
C SER A 386 32.39 -1.97 -54.17
N SER A 387 31.70 -0.89 -54.53
CA SER A 387 32.00 -0.06 -55.70
C SER A 387 32.75 1.20 -55.27
N GLN A 388 34.01 1.32 -55.69
CA GLN A 388 34.77 2.56 -55.69
C GLN A 388 34.82 3.10 -57.11
N HIS A 389 34.47 4.37 -57.32
CA HIS A 389 35.00 5.31 -58.33
C HIS A 389 34.56 6.71 -57.89
N SER A 390 35.40 7.47 -57.18
CA SER A 390 36.45 8.39 -57.66
C SER A 390 35.92 9.80 -57.94
N LEU A 391 36.34 10.73 -57.08
CA LEU A 391 36.28 12.18 -57.25
C LEU A 391 37.26 12.63 -58.35
N SER A 392 36.73 13.34 -59.33
CA SER A 392 37.33 14.51 -60.00
C SER A 392 36.18 15.31 -60.59
#